data_AF-A0A2S2PJD6-F1
#
_entry.id   AF-A0A2S2PJD6-F1
#
_cell.length_a   1.000
_cell.length_b   1.000
_cell.length_c   1.000
_cell.angle_alpha   90.00
_cell.angle_beta   90.00
_cell.angle_gamma   90.00
#
_symmetry.space_group_name_H-M   'P 1'
#
loop_
_entity.id
_entity.type
_entity.pdbx_description
1 polymer ?
#
loop_
_entity_poly.entity_id
_entity_poly.type
_entity_poly.pdbx_seq_one_letter_code
_entity_poly.pdbx_strand_id
1 'polypeptide(L)'
;MSLSKTTNTYNRQNWEDSDFPIVCETCLGDSPYLRMAKEKYGKECEVCARPFTVFRWCPGARMRFKKTEICQTCARLRNACQTCLLDLEYGLPLQVRDAALKIKEQIPKSDVNKEYFVQNMDSELAKMDEAGG
;
A
#
# COMPACT_ATOMS: atom_id res chain seq x y z
N MET A 1 22.25 12.53 -18.51
CA MET A 1 21.38 13.58 -17.92
C MET A 1 20.19 12.89 -17.27
N SER A 2 20.26 12.59 -15.98
CA SER A 2 19.11 12.07 -15.22
C SER A 2 19.08 12.79 -13.89
N LEU A 3 17.99 13.53 -13.71
CA LEU A 3 17.79 14.63 -12.77
C LEU A 3 18.20 14.28 -11.34
N SER A 4 19.14 15.06 -10.81
CA SER A 4 19.29 15.28 -9.38
C SER A 4 17.95 15.78 -8.83
N LYS A 5 17.15 14.89 -8.25
CA LYS A 5 16.06 15.29 -7.35
C LYS A 5 16.71 15.98 -6.15
N THR A 6 16.71 17.30 -6.24
CA THR A 6 17.12 18.29 -5.25
C THR A 6 16.70 17.91 -3.84
N THR A 7 17.68 17.72 -2.97
CA THR A 7 17.71 18.25 -1.59
C THR A 7 16.36 18.36 -0.87
N ASN A 8 15.88 17.22 -0.36
CA ASN A 8 15.11 17.22 0.87
C ASN A 8 15.52 15.99 1.70
N THR A 9 16.55 16.19 2.52
CA THR A 9 17.17 15.22 3.42
C THR A 9 16.52 15.19 4.80
N TYR A 10 15.33 15.76 4.95
CA TYR A 10 14.64 15.90 6.22
C TYR A 10 13.53 14.82 6.27
N ASN A 11 13.79 13.69 6.95
CA ASN A 11 12.84 12.59 7.24
C ASN A 11 12.53 11.51 6.17
N ARG A 12 13.46 11.20 5.26
CA ARG A 12 13.25 10.16 4.23
C ARG A 12 13.32 8.68 4.69
N GLN A 13 13.49 8.39 5.97
CA GLN A 13 13.74 7.03 6.45
C GLN A 13 12.64 6.51 7.39
N ASN A 14 11.40 6.50 6.92
CA ASN A 14 10.46 5.48 7.39
C ASN A 14 10.23 4.51 6.22
N TRP A 15 11.20 3.61 6.04
CA TRP A 15 11.01 2.52 5.09
C TRP A 15 10.09 1.50 5.72
N GLU A 16 9.07 1.08 4.99
CA GLU A 16 8.07 0.16 5.51
C GLU A 16 8.63 -1.26 5.58
N ASP A 17 8.70 -1.84 6.79
CA ASP A 17 8.89 -3.27 7.01
C ASP A 17 7.62 -3.89 7.60
N SER A 18 6.82 -4.48 6.74
CA SER A 18 5.60 -5.20 7.11
C SER A 18 5.81 -6.71 7.02
N ASP A 19 5.17 -7.48 7.90
CA ASP A 19 5.29 -8.94 7.92
C ASP A 19 4.27 -9.68 7.05
N PHE A 20 3.07 -9.14 6.89
CA PHE A 20 2.00 -9.75 6.10
C PHE A 20 1.33 -8.72 5.17
N PRO A 21 0.96 -9.08 3.93
CA PRO A 21 0.29 -8.14 3.02
C PRO A 21 -1.20 -7.95 3.33
N ILE A 22 -1.75 -6.79 2.95
CA ILE A 22 -3.18 -6.50 3.00
C ILE A 22 -3.77 -6.77 1.60
N VAL A 23 -4.43 -7.91 1.45
CA VAL A 23 -4.93 -8.40 0.15
C VAL A 23 -6.32 -8.99 0.27
N CYS A 24 -7.12 -8.86 -0.79
CA CYS A 24 -8.45 -9.49 -0.87
C CYS A 24 -8.37 -10.98 -1.24
N GLU A 25 -9.43 -11.72 -0.91
CA GLU A 25 -9.56 -13.16 -1.16
C GLU A 25 -9.36 -13.52 -2.64
N THR A 26 -9.91 -12.70 -3.55
CA THR A 26 -9.77 -12.90 -5.00
C THR A 26 -8.32 -12.79 -5.50
N CYS A 27 -7.47 -12.03 -4.79
CA CYS A 27 -6.05 -11.93 -5.10
C CYS A 27 -5.22 -13.04 -4.45
N LEU A 28 -5.65 -13.59 -3.33
CA LEU A 28 -5.03 -14.75 -2.70
C LEU A 28 -5.29 -16.03 -3.52
N GLY A 29 -6.50 -16.17 -4.06
CA GLY A 29 -6.94 -17.34 -4.83
C GLY A 29 -7.61 -18.41 -3.98
N ASP A 30 -8.07 -19.47 -4.63
CA ASP A 30 -8.95 -20.49 -4.02
C ASP A 30 -8.22 -21.55 -3.19
N SER A 31 -6.87 -21.52 -3.16
CA SER A 31 -6.09 -22.51 -2.43
C SER A 31 -5.89 -22.10 -0.96
N PRO A 32 -6.26 -22.97 0.01
CA PRO A 32 -6.00 -22.71 1.44
C PRO A 32 -4.52 -22.65 1.81
N TYR A 33 -3.64 -23.19 0.97
CA TYR A 33 -2.20 -23.24 1.20
C TYR A 33 -1.49 -22.36 0.19
N LEU A 34 -0.92 -21.26 0.67
CA LEU A 34 -0.19 -20.31 -0.16
C LEU A 34 1.30 -20.29 0.21
N ARG A 35 2.16 -20.22 -0.82
CA ARG A 35 3.58 -19.91 -0.66
C ARG A 35 3.83 -18.50 -1.18
N MET A 36 4.38 -17.65 -0.32
CA MET A 36 4.74 -16.27 -0.65
C MET A 36 6.24 -16.03 -0.42
N ALA A 37 6.83 -15.17 -1.25
CA ALA A 37 8.17 -14.63 -1.05
C ALA A 37 8.05 -13.20 -0.48
N LYS A 38 8.79 -12.92 0.59
CA LYS A 38 8.93 -11.59 1.21
C LYS A 38 10.24 -10.98 0.74
N GLU A 39 10.18 -9.85 0.06
CA GLU A 39 11.34 -9.09 -0.40
C GLU A 39 11.32 -7.72 0.26
N LYS A 40 12.25 -7.48 1.19
CA LYS A 40 12.35 -6.18 1.90
C LYS A 40 12.84 -5.10 0.94
N TYR A 41 12.11 -3.99 0.87
CA TYR A 41 12.46 -2.81 0.05
C TYR A 41 12.64 -3.11 -1.44
N GLY A 42 11.91 -4.09 -1.99
CA GLY A 42 12.08 -4.55 -3.37
C GLY A 42 11.51 -3.61 -4.44
N LYS A 43 10.58 -2.72 -4.08
CA LYS A 43 9.95 -1.76 -5.00
C LYS A 43 9.53 -0.49 -4.27
N GLU A 44 9.46 0.62 -5.00
CA GLU A 44 8.81 1.85 -4.57
C GLU A 44 7.29 1.78 -4.80
N CYS A 45 6.51 2.31 -3.85
CA CYS A 45 5.06 2.35 -3.92
C CYS A 45 4.59 3.28 -5.04
N GLU A 46 3.63 2.83 -5.85
CA GLU A 46 3.07 3.61 -6.97
C GLU A 46 2.34 4.90 -6.51
N VAL A 47 1.92 4.96 -5.24
CA VAL A 47 1.22 6.14 -4.70
C VAL A 47 2.18 7.08 -3.99
N CYS A 48 2.97 6.62 -3.02
CA CYS A 48 3.81 7.49 -2.18
C CYS A 48 5.28 7.55 -2.61
N ALA A 49 5.69 6.79 -3.62
CA ALA A 49 7.07 6.66 -4.09
C ALA A 49 8.09 6.26 -2.98
N ARG A 50 7.61 5.68 -1.87
CA ARG A 50 8.46 5.16 -0.79
C ARG A 50 8.78 3.69 -1.02
N PRO A 51 10.02 3.24 -0.75
CA PRO A 51 10.35 1.82 -0.73
C PRO A 51 9.51 1.06 0.30
N PHE A 52 9.00 -0.11 -0.08
CA PHE A 52 8.21 -0.98 0.81
C PHE A 52 8.54 -2.45 0.60
N THR A 53 8.11 -3.30 1.55
CA THR A 53 8.24 -4.75 1.43
C THR A 53 7.28 -5.30 0.37
N VAL A 54 7.84 -5.96 -0.64
CA VAL A 54 7.08 -6.59 -1.71
C VAL A 54 6.81 -8.04 -1.34
N PHE A 55 5.55 -8.43 -1.45
CA PHE A 55 5.13 -9.81 -1.33
C PHE A 55 4.79 -10.34 -2.72
N ARG A 56 5.28 -11.53 -3.06
CA ARG A 56 5.02 -12.18 -4.34
C ARG A 56 4.54 -13.61 -4.13
N TRP A 57 3.42 -14.00 -4.76
CA TRP A 57 2.84 -15.33 -4.63
C TRP A 57 2.18 -15.79 -5.94
N CYS A 58 1.88 -17.08 -6.01
CA CYS A 58 1.10 -17.68 -7.10
C CYS A 58 -0.27 -18.12 -6.55
N PRO A 59 -1.39 -17.51 -6.97
CA PRO A 59 -2.73 -17.87 -6.49
C PRO A 59 -3.20 -19.27 -6.89
N GLY A 60 -2.63 -19.87 -7.95
CA GLY A 60 -3.06 -21.17 -8.45
C GLY A 60 -2.21 -21.69 -9.62
N ALA A 61 -2.34 -22.97 -9.95
CA ALA A 61 -1.44 -23.68 -10.87
C ALA A 61 -1.39 -23.11 -12.31
N ARG A 62 -2.43 -22.41 -12.77
CA ARG A 62 -2.49 -21.76 -14.09
C ARG A 62 -2.59 -20.23 -14.03
N MET A 63 -2.39 -19.66 -12.85
CA MET A 63 -2.50 -18.22 -12.64
C MET A 63 -1.14 -17.55 -12.76
N ARG A 64 -1.15 -16.26 -13.11
CA ARG A 64 0.05 -15.42 -13.09
C ARG A 64 0.46 -15.15 -11.64
N PHE A 65 1.78 -15.07 -11.42
CA PHE A 65 2.31 -14.54 -10.17
C PHE A 65 1.80 -13.13 -9.91
N LYS A 66 1.20 -12.94 -8.74
CA LYS A 66 0.77 -11.65 -8.24
C LYS A 66 1.83 -11.10 -7.29
N LYS A 67 1.87 -9.78 -7.18
CA LYS A 67 2.74 -9.06 -6.26
C LYS A 67 2.04 -7.83 -5.71
N THR A 68 2.48 -7.34 -4.56
CA THR A 68 2.02 -6.05 -4.02
C THR A 68 2.59 -4.89 -4.83
N GLU A 69 1.76 -3.87 -5.09
CA GLU A 69 2.10 -2.68 -5.87
C GLU A 69 2.09 -1.39 -5.05
N ILE A 70 1.42 -1.41 -3.88
CA ILE A 70 1.36 -0.29 -2.93
C ILE A 70 1.78 -0.71 -1.53
N CYS A 71 2.23 0.27 -0.76
CA CYS A 71 2.66 0.16 0.64
C CYS A 71 1.44 -0.07 1.58
N GLN A 72 1.64 -0.66 2.77
CA GLN A 72 0.58 -0.86 3.76
C GLN A 72 -0.11 0.44 4.17
N THR A 73 0.65 1.52 4.39
CA THR A 73 0.09 2.82 4.78
C THR A 73 -0.92 3.31 3.75
N CYS A 74 -0.59 3.23 2.45
CA CYS A 74 -1.50 3.64 1.37
C CYS A 74 -2.72 2.71 1.25
N ALA A 75 -2.54 1.41 1.50
CA ALA A 75 -3.62 0.44 1.52
C ALA A 75 -4.60 0.70 2.68
N ARG A 76 -4.10 0.96 3.89
CA ARG A 76 -4.91 1.30 5.07
C ARG A 76 -5.66 2.62 4.89
N LEU A 77 -4.97 3.66 4.41
CA LEU A 77 -5.56 4.98 4.18
C LEU A 77 -6.75 4.97 3.22
N ARG A 78 -6.69 4.13 2.19
CA ARG A 78 -7.74 4.02 1.17
C ARG A 78 -8.62 2.80 1.35
N ASN A 79 -8.44 2.00 2.40
CA ASN A 79 -9.09 0.69 2.58
C ASN A 79 -9.07 -0.17 1.30
N ALA A 80 -7.88 -0.37 0.73
CA ALA A 80 -7.71 -0.98 -0.59
C ALA A 80 -6.75 -2.17 -0.57
N CYS A 81 -6.97 -3.13 -1.46
CA CYS A 81 -6.07 -4.26 -1.67
C CYS A 81 -4.74 -3.80 -2.28
N GLN A 82 -3.62 -4.28 -1.73
CA GLN A 82 -2.28 -3.91 -2.18
C GLN A 82 -1.93 -4.35 -3.61
N THR A 83 -2.69 -5.28 -4.18
CA THR A 83 -2.44 -5.85 -5.53
C THR A 83 -3.41 -5.31 -6.58
N CYS A 84 -4.71 -5.35 -6.33
CA CYS A 84 -5.72 -4.95 -7.32
C CYS A 84 -6.21 -3.51 -7.17
N LEU A 85 -5.83 -2.80 -6.09
CA LEU A 85 -6.27 -1.42 -5.80
C LEU A 85 -7.81 -1.26 -5.66
N LEU A 86 -8.54 -2.36 -5.56
CA LEU A 86 -9.97 -2.37 -5.26
C LEU A 86 -10.19 -2.29 -3.76
N ASP A 87 -11.37 -1.80 -3.38
CA ASP A 87 -11.81 -1.80 -1.99
C ASP A 87 -11.86 -3.22 -1.41
N LEU A 88 -11.48 -3.36 -0.13
CA LEU A 88 -11.41 -4.66 0.55
C LEU A 88 -12.78 -5.21 0.96
N GLU A 89 -13.80 -4.37 1.14
CA GLU A 89 -15.10 -4.74 1.67
C GLU A 89 -16.10 -5.06 0.55
N TYR A 90 -16.19 -4.18 -0.45
CA TYR A 90 -17.15 -4.28 -1.54
C TYR A 90 -16.54 -4.76 -2.86
N GLY A 91 -15.20 -4.79 -2.99
CA GLY A 91 -14.51 -5.15 -4.22
C GLY A 91 -14.73 -4.17 -5.38
N LEU A 92 -15.18 -2.94 -5.06
CA LEU A 92 -15.46 -1.90 -6.05
C LEU A 92 -14.22 -1.02 -6.30
N PRO A 93 -14.11 -0.38 -7.47
CA PRO A 93 -13.13 0.67 -7.70
C PRO A 93 -13.30 1.81 -6.69
N LEU A 94 -12.19 2.34 -6.17
CA LEU A 94 -12.21 3.36 -5.12
C LEU A 94 -13.04 4.59 -5.49
N GLN A 95 -12.97 5.03 -6.76
CA GLN A 95 -13.77 6.16 -7.26
C GLN A 95 -15.28 5.93 -7.13
N VAL A 96 -15.74 4.70 -7.40
CA VAL A 96 -17.16 4.33 -7.32
C VAL A 96 -17.61 4.28 -5.87
N ARG A 97 -16.79 3.69 -4.99
CA ARG A 97 -17.04 3.65 -3.55
C ARG A 97 -17.12 5.06 -2.97
N ASP A 98 -16.15 5.92 -3.27
CA ASP A 98 -16.06 7.26 -2.70
C ASP A 98 -17.23 8.14 -3.17
N ALA A 99 -17.69 7.96 -4.42
CA ALA A 99 -18.90 8.60 -4.93
C ALA A 99 -20.18 8.12 -4.21
N ALA A 100 -20.29 6.80 -3.94
CA ALA A 100 -21.44 6.22 -3.27
C ALA A 100 -21.52 6.61 -1.78
N LEU A 101 -20.38 6.56 -1.07
CA LEU A 101 -20.28 6.87 0.36
C LEU A 101 -20.07 8.36 0.65
N LYS A 102 -19.95 9.19 -0.40
CA LYS A 102 -19.66 10.63 -0.32
C LYS A 102 -18.41 10.94 0.53
N ILE A 103 -17.43 10.03 0.48
CA ILE A 103 -16.14 10.21 1.17
C ILE A 103 -15.34 11.26 0.39
N LYS A 104 -14.92 12.32 1.08
CA LYS A 104 -14.07 13.34 0.47
C LYS A 104 -12.63 12.85 0.49
N GLU A 105 -12.02 12.66 -0.69
CA GLU A 105 -10.57 12.45 -0.79
C GLU A 105 -9.84 13.71 -0.28
N GLN A 106 -9.26 13.62 0.92
CA GLN A 106 -8.49 14.73 1.51
C GLN A 106 -6.99 14.66 1.20
N ILE A 107 -6.55 13.71 0.36
CA ILE A 107 -5.12 13.54 0.07
C ILE A 107 -4.65 14.72 -0.80
N PRO A 108 -3.63 15.49 -0.38
CA PRO A 108 -3.09 16.57 -1.17
C PRO A 108 -2.54 16.08 -2.52
N LYS A 109 -2.76 16.84 -3.60
CA LYS A 109 -2.23 16.51 -4.94
C LYS A 109 -0.76 16.90 -5.15
N SER A 110 -0.29 17.91 -4.43
CA SER A 110 1.11 18.36 -4.51
C SER A 110 2.06 17.37 -3.84
N ASP A 111 3.17 17.05 -4.50
CA ASP A 111 4.11 16.00 -4.06
C ASP A 111 4.60 16.19 -2.61
N VAL A 112 5.04 17.40 -2.25
CA VAL A 112 5.57 17.68 -0.90
C VAL A 112 4.49 17.53 0.18
N ASN A 113 3.31 18.09 -0.02
CA ASN A 113 2.22 17.97 0.97
C ASN A 113 1.70 16.54 1.08
N LYS A 114 1.74 15.78 -0.02
CA LYS A 114 1.38 14.37 -0.04
C LYS A 114 2.35 13.55 0.79
N GLU A 115 3.66 13.77 0.63
CA GLU A 115 4.67 13.10 1.45
C GLU A 115 4.51 13.43 2.94
N TYR A 116 4.29 14.70 3.28
CA TYR A 116 4.06 15.15 4.65
C TYR A 116 2.79 14.51 5.25
N PHE A 117 1.69 14.54 4.50
CA PHE A 117 0.43 13.93 4.92
C PHE A 117 0.57 12.43 5.17
N VAL A 118 1.19 11.70 4.24
CA VAL A 118 1.43 10.26 4.37
C VAL A 118 2.33 9.97 5.57
N GLN A 119 3.36 10.79 5.84
CA GLN A 119 4.21 10.60 7.01
C GLN A 119 3.45 10.78 8.34
N ASN A 120 2.59 11.79 8.43
CA ASN A 120 1.81 12.04 9.63
C ASN A 120 0.83 10.88 9.88
N MET A 121 0.16 10.41 8.83
CA MET A 121 -0.74 9.25 8.88
C MET A 121 -0.02 7.96 9.25
N ASP A 122 1.18 7.74 8.72
CA ASP A 122 2.00 6.57 9.05
C ASP A 122 2.38 6.57 10.54
N SER A 123 2.73 7.74 11.07
CA SER A 123 3.04 7.91 12.50
C SER A 123 1.80 7.72 13.38
N GLU A 124 0.62 8.11 12.90
CA GLU A 124 -0.65 7.89 13.60
C GLU A 124 -1.03 6.41 13.61
N LEU A 125 -0.90 5.72 12.47
CA LEU A 125 -1.15 4.29 12.35
C LEU A 125 -0.18 3.47 13.23
N ALA A 126 1.10 3.82 13.27
CA ALA A 126 2.07 3.17 14.15
C ALA A 126 1.67 3.31 15.64
N LYS A 127 1.21 4.50 16.06
CA LYS A 127 0.71 4.70 17.43
C LYS A 127 -0.54 3.88 17.73
N MET A 128 -1.44 3.70 16.76
CA MET A 128 -2.63 2.87 16.93
C MET A 128 -2.28 1.40 17.10
N ASP A 129 -1.31 0.90 16.34
CA ASP A 129 -0.82 -0.48 16.45
C ASP A 129 -0.13 -0.71 17.83
N GLU A 130 0.58 0.29 18.37
CA GLU A 130 1.18 0.22 19.71
C GLU A 130 0.16 0.32 20.86
N ALA A 131 -0.92 1.07 20.68
CA ALA A 131 -1.97 1.25 21.69
C ALA A 131 -2.98 0.10 21.74
N GLY A 132 -3.02 -0.74 20.70
CA GLY A 132 -3.94 -1.88 20.57
C GLY A 132 -3.34 -3.25 20.90
N GLY A 133 -2.11 -3.30 21.43
CA GLY A 133 -1.40 -4.51 21.84
C GLY A 133 -1.71 -4.96 23.27
#